data_AF-A0A6N6MP24-F1
#
_entry.id   AF-A0A6N6MP24-F1
#
_cell.length_a   1.000
_cell.length_b   1.000
_cell.length_c   1.000
_cell.angle_alpha   90.00
_cell.angle_beta   90.00
_cell.angle_gamma   90.00
#
_symmetry.space_group_name_H-M   'P 1'
#
loop_
_entity.id
_entity.type
_entity.pdbx_description
1 polymer ?
#
loop_
_entity_poly.entity_id
_entity_poly.type
_entity_poly.pdbx_seq_one_letter_code
_entity_poly.pdbx_strand_id
1 'polypeptide(L)'
;MPSPFVARRPSVSGNTRIRTPQQEAFEAISSFASEDEREAGIVLPVGCGKSGTITLAPFAFGSSRTLVVAPNVAIAQQLVADFDPASPDMFYQKCAVLQGPPWPEPVEIRGRTSNRSDLDEAHVVVTNIQQLQGTENRWLQGLPPDFFDLILVDEGHHTVSVVRCFETVWDAQGSPSLESARMMSAVSTPETD
;
A
#
# COMPACT_ATOMS: atom_id res chain seq x y z
N MET A 1 7.64 16.43 -8.89
CA MET A 1 7.68 16.91 -7.49
C MET A 1 7.91 15.70 -6.60
N PRO A 2 8.55 15.82 -5.43
CA PRO A 2 8.68 14.68 -4.52
C PRO A 2 7.30 14.21 -4.07
N SER A 3 7.15 12.89 -3.87
CA SER A 3 5.92 12.27 -3.37
C SER A 3 5.44 12.96 -2.08
N PRO A 4 4.12 13.16 -1.88
CA PRO A 4 3.57 13.67 -0.63
C PRO A 4 4.00 12.86 0.60
N PHE A 5 4.29 11.55 0.43
CA PHE A 5 4.78 10.69 1.51
C PHE A 5 6.17 11.08 2.02
N VAL A 6 7.01 11.69 1.16
CA VAL A 6 8.33 12.24 1.52
C VAL A 6 8.21 13.69 1.95
N ALA A 7 7.42 14.47 1.22
CA ALA A 7 7.37 15.92 1.38
C ALA A 7 6.55 16.38 2.60
N ARG A 8 5.72 15.51 3.18
CA ARG A 8 4.80 15.87 4.26
C ARG A 8 4.99 15.01 5.49
N ARG A 9 4.69 15.60 6.65
CA ARG A 9 4.69 14.90 7.93
C ARG A 9 3.25 14.58 8.34
N PRO A 10 2.88 13.30 8.50
CA PRO A 10 1.56 12.94 8.97
C PRO A 10 1.43 13.20 10.48
N SER A 11 0.26 13.65 10.91
CA SER A 11 -0.11 13.80 12.32
C SER A 11 -0.58 12.45 12.86
N VAL A 12 0.35 11.60 13.32
CA VAL A 12 0.04 10.26 13.84
C VAL A 12 0.15 10.18 15.36
N SER A 13 1.33 10.43 15.91
CA SER A 13 1.57 10.35 17.36
C SER A 13 0.73 11.37 18.12
N GLY A 14 -0.01 10.92 19.13
CA GLY A 14 -0.88 11.76 19.95
C GLY A 14 -2.18 12.21 19.25
N ASN A 15 -2.44 11.73 18.03
CA ASN A 15 -3.67 12.02 17.33
C ASN A 15 -4.82 11.17 17.88
N THR A 16 -5.73 11.79 18.62
CA THR A 16 -6.88 11.11 19.26
C THR A 16 -7.88 10.51 18.27
N ARG A 17 -7.78 10.83 16.97
CA ARG A 17 -8.62 10.25 15.91
C ARG A 17 -8.01 9.00 15.26
N ILE A 18 -6.78 8.64 15.62
CA ILE A 18 -6.12 7.41 15.19
C ILE A 18 -6.07 6.47 16.38
N ARG A 19 -6.42 5.22 16.18
CA ARG A 19 -6.48 4.23 17.27
C ARG A 19 -5.08 3.88 17.73
N THR A 20 -4.92 3.57 19.02
CA THR A 20 -3.61 3.20 19.62
C THR A 20 -2.88 2.11 18.82
N PRO A 21 -3.51 0.98 18.41
CA PRO A 21 -2.81 -0.04 17.64
C PRO A 21 -2.28 0.45 16.28
N GLN A 22 -2.95 1.43 15.65
CA GLN A 22 -2.49 2.02 14.40
C GLN A 22 -1.30 2.96 14.62
N GLN A 23 -1.28 3.70 15.73
CA GLN A 23 -0.16 4.57 16.10
C GLN A 23 1.09 3.73 16.43
N GLU A 24 0.92 2.68 17.23
CA GLU A 24 1.99 1.74 17.58
C GLU A 24 2.52 1.02 16.34
N ALA A 25 1.63 0.56 15.46
CA ALA A 25 2.03 -0.02 14.19
C ALA A 25 2.81 0.99 13.33
N PHE A 26 2.35 2.24 13.22
CA PHE A 26 3.08 3.26 12.46
C PHE A 26 4.50 3.53 12.99
N GLU A 27 4.66 3.56 14.33
CA GLU A 27 5.97 3.71 14.96
C GLU A 27 6.87 2.50 14.68
N ALA A 28 6.34 1.28 14.81
CA ALA A 28 7.07 0.06 14.49
C ALA A 28 7.49 0.00 13.01
N ILE A 29 6.61 0.38 12.08
CA ILE A 29 6.94 0.46 10.64
C ILE A 29 8.03 1.52 10.41
N SER A 30 7.94 2.66 11.09
CA SER A 30 8.93 3.74 10.92
C SER A 30 10.31 3.32 11.41
N SER A 31 10.39 2.53 12.49
CA SER A 31 11.64 1.91 12.94
C SER A 31 12.17 0.91 11.91
N PHE A 32 11.32 -0.02 11.47
CA PHE A 32 11.65 -1.03 10.47
C PHE A 32 12.11 -0.41 9.14
N ALA A 33 11.52 0.70 8.72
CA ALA A 33 11.89 1.39 7.48
C ALA A 33 13.36 1.87 7.46
N SER A 34 14.01 1.96 8.62
CA SER A 34 15.44 2.29 8.75
C SER A 34 16.36 1.06 8.72
N GLU A 35 15.80 -0.14 8.70
CA GLU A 35 16.53 -1.42 8.68
C GLU A 35 16.81 -1.88 7.23
N ASP A 36 17.79 -2.78 7.08
CA ASP A 36 18.15 -3.36 5.78
C ASP A 36 17.17 -4.47 5.35
N GLU A 37 16.42 -5.03 6.30
CA GLU A 37 15.35 -5.98 6.05
C GLU A 37 14.31 -5.46 5.05
N ARG A 38 13.93 -6.35 4.12
CA ARG A 38 13.03 -6.01 3.01
C ARG A 38 11.58 -6.36 3.26
N GLU A 39 11.34 -7.38 4.09
CA GLU A 39 10.02 -7.95 4.30
C GLU A 39 9.61 -7.86 5.76
N ALA A 40 8.41 -7.34 6.02
CA ALA A 40 7.80 -7.31 7.33
C ALA A 40 6.37 -7.85 7.32
N GLY A 41 5.97 -8.44 8.43
CA GLY A 41 4.58 -8.77 8.72
C GLY A 41 4.08 -7.95 9.90
N ILE A 42 2.95 -7.29 9.75
CA ILE A 42 2.23 -6.66 10.85
C ILE A 42 0.97 -7.43 11.15
N VAL A 43 0.82 -7.76 12.42
CA VAL A 43 -0.34 -8.45 12.97
C VAL A 43 -1.14 -7.44 13.78
N LEU A 44 -2.39 -7.25 13.40
CA LEU A 44 -3.34 -6.40 14.11
C LEU A 44 -4.55 -7.24 14.51
N PRO A 45 -5.14 -7.03 15.70
CA PRO A 45 -6.41 -7.68 16.02
C PRO A 45 -7.52 -7.24 15.05
N VAL A 46 -8.50 -8.12 14.85
CA VAL A 46 -9.69 -7.81 14.04
C VAL A 46 -10.37 -6.54 14.55
N GLY A 47 -10.83 -5.70 13.63
CA GLY A 47 -11.53 -4.48 13.99
C GLY A 47 -10.63 -3.35 14.51
N CYS A 48 -9.31 -3.53 14.65
CA CYS A 48 -8.39 -2.46 15.10
C CYS A 48 -8.09 -1.38 14.04
N GLY A 49 -8.56 -1.54 12.80
CA GLY A 49 -8.41 -0.53 11.74
C GLY A 49 -7.21 -0.77 10.83
N LYS A 50 -7.02 -2.02 10.39
CA LYS A 50 -5.96 -2.42 9.46
C LYS A 50 -5.85 -1.52 8.21
N SER A 51 -6.97 -1.12 7.61
CA SER A 51 -6.97 -0.23 6.44
C SER A 51 -6.30 1.13 6.72
N GLY A 52 -6.53 1.69 7.93
CA GLY A 52 -5.84 2.90 8.38
C GLY A 52 -4.33 2.70 8.52
N THR A 53 -3.88 1.55 9.06
CA THR A 53 -2.45 1.23 9.11
C THR A 53 -1.84 1.10 7.72
N ILE A 54 -2.52 0.42 6.78
CA ILE A 54 -2.10 0.35 5.37
C ILE A 54 -2.02 1.74 4.75
N THR A 55 -2.96 2.63 5.08
CA THR A 55 -3.03 4.01 4.56
C THR A 55 -1.92 4.91 5.13
N LEU A 56 -1.43 4.60 6.33
CA LEU A 56 -0.34 5.30 7.01
C LEU A 56 1.05 4.77 6.61
N ALA A 57 1.19 3.48 6.31
CA ALA A 57 2.48 2.83 6.03
C ALA A 57 3.34 3.55 4.96
N PRO A 58 2.79 4.07 3.84
CA PRO A 58 3.58 4.80 2.85
C PRO A 58 4.31 6.02 3.43
N PHE A 59 3.73 6.71 4.41
CA PHE A 59 4.41 7.80 5.11
C PHE A 59 5.55 7.32 5.99
N ALA A 60 5.42 6.17 6.64
CA ALA A 60 6.47 5.60 7.48
C ALA A 60 7.70 5.22 6.65
N PHE A 61 7.48 4.71 5.43
CA PHE A 61 8.56 4.37 4.48
C PHE A 61 9.06 5.56 3.66
N GLY A 62 8.34 6.69 3.63
CA GLY A 62 8.65 7.78 2.69
C GLY A 62 8.56 7.34 1.22
N SER A 63 7.54 6.53 0.90
CA SER A 63 7.39 5.88 -0.41
C SER A 63 7.20 6.87 -1.56
N SER A 64 7.83 6.59 -2.69
CA SER A 64 7.60 7.29 -3.96
C SER A 64 6.33 6.78 -4.63
N ARG A 65 6.16 5.46 -4.71
CA ARG A 65 4.99 4.81 -5.30
C ARG A 65 4.69 3.49 -4.60
N THR A 66 3.57 3.46 -3.90
CA THR A 66 3.11 2.25 -3.20
C THR A 66 2.13 1.45 -4.05
N LEU A 67 2.31 0.13 -4.10
CA LEU A 67 1.25 -0.81 -4.52
C LEU A 67 0.55 -1.37 -3.28
N VAL A 68 -0.78 -1.35 -3.27
CA VAL A 68 -1.62 -1.98 -2.25
C VAL A 68 -2.44 -3.10 -2.89
N VAL A 69 -2.26 -4.33 -2.38
CA VAL A 69 -2.93 -5.53 -2.87
C VAL A 69 -3.98 -5.98 -1.85
N ALA A 70 -5.25 -5.85 -2.21
CA ALA A 70 -6.38 -6.31 -1.41
C ALA A 70 -6.74 -7.78 -1.71
N PRO A 71 -7.42 -8.49 -0.80
CA PRO A 71 -7.88 -9.86 -1.06
C PRO A 71 -9.04 -9.93 -2.06
N ASN A 72 -9.82 -8.85 -2.20
CA ASN A 72 -10.98 -8.79 -3.08
C ASN A 72 -11.34 -7.34 -3.49
N VAL A 73 -12.27 -7.21 -4.42
CA VAL A 73 -12.72 -5.92 -4.99
C VAL A 73 -13.33 -4.99 -3.94
N ALA A 74 -14.12 -5.51 -3.00
CA ALA A 74 -14.78 -4.67 -1.99
C ALA A 74 -13.77 -4.03 -1.03
N ILE A 75 -12.74 -4.77 -0.63
CA ILE A 75 -11.66 -4.23 0.20
C ILE A 75 -10.77 -3.27 -0.60
N ALA A 76 -10.48 -3.57 -1.88
CA ALA A 76 -9.76 -2.64 -2.76
C ALA A 76 -10.50 -1.29 -2.87
N GLN A 77 -11.82 -1.32 -3.06
CA GLN A 77 -12.67 -0.12 -3.08
C GLN A 77 -12.58 0.70 -1.80
N GLN A 78 -12.64 0.03 -0.65
CA GLN A 78 -12.51 0.70 0.63
C GLN A 78 -11.14 1.36 0.78
N LEU A 79 -10.06 0.66 0.40
CA LEU A 79 -8.71 1.20 0.45
C LEU A 79 -8.56 2.41 -0.48
N VAL A 80 -9.08 2.36 -1.71
CA VAL A 80 -9.10 3.52 -2.61
C VAL A 80 -9.80 4.71 -1.96
N ALA A 81 -10.97 4.49 -1.35
CA ALA A 81 -11.73 5.53 -0.67
C ALA A 81 -10.99 6.13 0.54
N ASP A 82 -10.12 5.35 1.20
CA ASP A 82 -9.27 5.83 2.30
C ASP A 82 -8.18 6.82 1.79
N PHE A 83 -7.74 6.70 0.52
CA PHE A 83 -6.76 7.59 -0.12
C PHE A 83 -7.37 8.72 -0.95
N ASP A 84 -8.61 8.60 -1.43
CA ASP A 84 -9.22 9.50 -2.43
C ASP A 84 -9.68 10.84 -1.83
N PRO A 85 -9.15 12.00 -2.27
CA PRO A 85 -9.58 13.32 -1.81
C PRO A 85 -11.05 13.67 -2.12
N ALA A 86 -11.66 13.02 -3.12
CA ALA A 86 -13.07 13.18 -3.46
C ALA A 86 -13.99 12.33 -2.58
N SER A 87 -13.43 11.36 -1.85
CA SER A 87 -14.18 10.52 -0.90
C SER A 87 -14.47 11.29 0.39
N PRO A 88 -15.73 11.33 0.87
CA PRO A 88 -16.05 11.89 2.18
C PRO A 88 -15.47 11.06 3.33
N ASP A 89 -15.09 9.82 3.06
CA ASP A 89 -14.51 8.89 4.02
C ASP A 89 -12.98 8.85 3.99
N MET A 90 -12.34 9.74 3.21
CA MET A 90 -10.89 9.81 3.10
C MET A 90 -10.22 9.80 4.47
N PHE A 91 -9.39 8.78 4.70
CA PHE A 91 -8.78 8.52 6.00
C PHE A 91 -7.94 9.71 6.47
N TYR A 92 -7.19 10.33 5.57
CA TYR A 92 -6.33 11.47 5.92
C TYR A 92 -7.10 12.68 6.46
N GLN A 93 -8.30 12.94 5.95
CA GLN A 93 -9.16 14.02 6.42
C GLN A 93 -9.93 13.60 7.69
N LYS A 94 -10.58 12.43 7.65
CA LYS A 94 -11.38 11.89 8.74
C LYS A 94 -10.58 11.79 10.04
N CYS A 95 -9.38 11.25 9.95
CA CYS A 95 -8.47 11.12 11.08
C CYS A 95 -7.55 12.33 11.29
N ALA A 96 -7.69 13.42 10.53
CA ALA A 96 -6.83 14.61 10.60
C ALA A 96 -5.32 14.28 10.51
N VAL A 97 -4.97 13.30 9.68
CA VAL A 97 -3.58 12.90 9.41
C VAL A 97 -2.83 14.00 8.67
N LEU A 98 -3.49 14.68 7.73
CA LEU A 98 -2.92 15.81 7.01
C LEU A 98 -3.86 17.02 7.08
N GLN A 99 -3.26 18.20 7.22
CA GLN A 99 -3.98 19.47 7.27
C GLN A 99 -4.09 20.06 5.85
N GLY A 100 -4.99 19.53 5.03
CA GLY A 100 -5.24 19.98 3.65
C GLY A 100 -4.29 19.39 2.59
N PRO A 101 -4.43 19.74 1.30
CA PRO A 101 -3.60 19.26 0.18
C PRO A 101 -2.12 19.71 0.27
N PRO A 102 -1.19 19.14 -0.53
CA PRO A 102 -1.41 18.12 -1.56
C PRO A 102 -1.61 16.71 -0.97
N TRP A 103 -2.58 15.99 -1.52
CA TRP A 103 -2.89 14.61 -1.13
C TRP A 103 -2.09 13.63 -1.99
N PRO A 104 -1.76 12.42 -1.49
CA PRO A 104 -1.33 11.33 -2.34
C PRO A 104 -2.41 11.01 -3.38
N GLU A 105 -1.99 10.74 -4.61
CA GLU A 105 -2.90 10.44 -5.72
C GLU A 105 -3.14 8.92 -5.82
N PRO A 106 -4.37 8.42 -5.60
CA PRO A 106 -4.67 7.01 -5.76
C PRO A 106 -5.10 6.66 -7.19
N VAL A 107 -4.70 5.49 -7.67
CA VAL A 107 -5.24 4.87 -8.88
C VAL A 107 -5.67 3.45 -8.57
N GLU A 108 -6.89 3.09 -8.98
CA GLU A 108 -7.37 1.72 -8.86
C GLU A 108 -7.16 0.95 -10.16
N ILE A 109 -6.62 -0.26 -10.05
CA ILE A 109 -6.51 -1.20 -11.16
C ILE A 109 -7.73 -2.12 -11.16
N ARG A 110 -8.56 -1.98 -12.20
CA ARG A 110 -9.66 -2.89 -12.49
C ARG A 110 -9.63 -3.35 -13.95
N GLY A 111 -9.65 -4.66 -14.10
CA GLY A 111 -9.67 -5.29 -15.41
C GLY A 111 -8.31 -5.22 -16.09
N ARG A 112 -8.31 -5.52 -17.39
CA ARG A 112 -7.08 -5.91 -18.10
C ARG A 112 -6.25 -4.74 -18.63
N THR A 113 -6.79 -3.53 -18.54
CA THR A 113 -6.19 -2.33 -19.14
C THR A 113 -6.28 -1.19 -18.14
N SER A 114 -5.12 -0.72 -17.71
CA SER A 114 -4.97 0.51 -16.95
C SER A 114 -4.21 1.50 -17.81
N ASN A 115 -4.57 2.78 -17.72
CA ASN A 115 -3.89 3.81 -18.47
C ASN A 115 -2.51 4.03 -17.87
N ARG A 116 -1.46 3.88 -18.68
CA ARG A 116 -0.07 4.01 -18.20
C ARG A 116 0.21 5.42 -17.65
N SER A 117 -0.40 6.46 -18.23
CA SER A 117 -0.22 7.83 -17.72
C SER A 117 -0.72 7.95 -16.29
N ASP A 118 -1.88 7.38 -15.98
CA ASP A 118 -2.48 7.46 -14.65
C ASP A 118 -1.60 6.69 -13.67
N LEU A 119 -1.10 5.53 -14.10
CA LEU A 119 -0.14 4.76 -13.33
C LEU A 119 1.15 5.54 -13.06
N ASP A 120 1.68 6.34 -14.00
CA ASP A 120 2.91 7.12 -13.83
C ASP A 120 2.70 8.34 -12.90
N GLU A 121 1.49 8.90 -12.85
CA GLU A 121 1.15 10.06 -11.99
C GLU A 121 0.72 9.66 -10.57
N ALA A 122 0.31 8.41 -10.36
CA ALA A 122 -0.12 7.92 -9.06
C ALA A 122 0.96 8.02 -7.97
N HIS A 123 0.55 8.05 -6.71
CA HIS A 123 1.42 7.82 -5.57
C HIS A 123 1.07 6.51 -4.86
N VAL A 124 -0.19 6.08 -5.01
CA VAL A 124 -0.68 4.79 -4.52
C VAL A 124 -1.45 4.12 -5.64
N VAL A 125 -1.09 2.89 -5.96
CA VAL A 125 -1.84 2.03 -6.86
C VAL A 125 -2.53 0.97 -6.00
N VAL A 126 -3.85 0.84 -6.13
CA VAL A 126 -4.63 -0.15 -5.38
C VAL A 126 -5.16 -1.19 -6.35
N THR A 127 -5.02 -2.46 -6.00
CA THR A 127 -5.53 -3.57 -6.77
C THR A 127 -6.02 -4.70 -5.86
N ASN A 128 -6.48 -5.81 -6.44
CA ASN A 128 -6.77 -7.03 -5.71
C ASN A 128 -5.93 -8.20 -6.22
N ILE A 129 -5.84 -9.26 -5.43
CA ILE A 129 -5.02 -10.44 -5.76
C ILE A 129 -5.43 -11.09 -7.10
N GLN A 130 -6.70 -10.99 -7.51
CA GLN A 130 -7.17 -11.55 -8.78
C GLN A 130 -6.60 -10.80 -9.99
N GLN A 131 -6.32 -9.49 -9.86
CA GLN A 131 -5.65 -8.69 -10.91
C GLN A 131 -4.16 -9.00 -11.08
N LEU A 132 -3.58 -9.80 -10.17
CA LEU A 132 -2.21 -10.27 -10.25
C LEU A 132 -2.12 -11.69 -10.82
N GLN A 133 -3.22 -12.29 -11.26
CA GLN A 133 -3.24 -13.69 -11.71
C GLN A 133 -3.51 -13.84 -13.21
N GLY A 134 -2.82 -14.80 -13.83
CA GLY A 134 -3.09 -15.22 -15.20
C GLY A 134 -3.00 -14.07 -16.20
N THR A 135 -4.06 -13.87 -16.99
CA THR A 135 -4.08 -12.80 -18.01
C THR A 135 -4.47 -11.42 -17.47
N GLU A 136 -4.85 -11.32 -16.20
CA GLU A 136 -5.29 -10.05 -15.61
C GLU A 136 -4.10 -9.18 -15.19
N ASN A 137 -2.91 -9.75 -15.01
CA ASN A 137 -1.68 -9.04 -14.65
C ASN A 137 -1.02 -8.26 -15.80
N ARG A 138 -1.68 -8.13 -16.96
CA ARG A 138 -1.12 -7.46 -18.15
C ARG A 138 -0.72 -6.01 -17.90
N TRP A 139 -1.37 -5.34 -16.96
CA TRP A 139 -1.03 -3.97 -16.57
C TRP A 139 0.38 -3.85 -15.95
N LEU A 140 0.96 -4.93 -15.44
CA LEU A 140 2.34 -4.97 -14.96
C LEU A 140 3.37 -5.04 -16.08
N GLN A 141 2.97 -5.50 -17.28
CA GLN A 141 3.90 -5.67 -18.39
C GLN A 141 4.41 -4.31 -18.87
N GLY A 142 5.73 -4.16 -18.97
CA GLY A 142 6.37 -2.91 -19.37
C GLY A 142 6.49 -1.87 -18.26
N LEU A 143 6.04 -2.17 -17.02
CA LEU A 143 6.45 -1.39 -15.85
C LEU A 143 7.92 -1.70 -15.54
N PRO A 144 8.76 -0.69 -15.22
CA PRO A 144 10.12 -0.95 -14.79
C PRO A 144 10.11 -1.73 -13.46
N PRO A 145 11.17 -2.51 -13.15
CA PRO A 145 11.22 -3.36 -11.96
C PRO A 145 11.21 -2.58 -10.64
N ASP A 146 11.63 -1.32 -10.67
CA ASP A 146 11.65 -0.37 -9.56
C ASP A 146 10.44 0.57 -9.55
N PHE A 147 9.39 0.26 -10.33
CA PHE A 147 8.21 1.12 -10.43
C PHE A 147 7.50 1.34 -9.10
N PHE A 148 7.48 0.31 -8.25
CA PHE A 148 6.97 0.36 -6.88
C PHE A 148 8.14 0.18 -5.91
N ASP A 149 8.32 1.12 -4.99
CA ASP A 149 9.32 1.01 -3.91
C ASP A 149 8.71 0.45 -2.61
N LEU A 150 7.38 0.38 -2.52
CA LEU A 150 6.66 -0.28 -1.43
C LEU A 150 5.50 -1.13 -1.96
N ILE A 151 5.41 -2.37 -1.50
CA ILE A 151 4.29 -3.28 -1.76
C ILE A 151 3.62 -3.65 -0.43
N LEU A 152 2.35 -3.29 -0.30
CA LEU A 152 1.51 -3.60 0.86
C LEU A 152 0.52 -4.70 0.48
N VAL A 153 0.54 -5.81 1.20
CA VAL A 153 -0.37 -6.94 0.97
C VAL A 153 -1.34 -7.04 2.14
N ASP A 154 -2.61 -6.76 1.87
CA ASP A 154 -3.67 -7.05 2.81
C ASP A 154 -3.97 -8.56 2.79
N GLU A 155 -4.09 -9.16 3.98
CA GLU A 155 -4.13 -10.61 4.19
C GLU A 155 -2.84 -11.30 3.75
N GLY A 156 -1.82 -11.21 4.62
CA GLY A 156 -0.44 -11.65 4.36
C GLY A 156 -0.22 -13.08 3.85
N HIS A 157 -1.21 -13.98 3.93
CA HIS A 157 -1.14 -15.29 3.28
C HIS A 157 -1.11 -15.20 1.74
N HIS A 158 -1.47 -14.05 1.15
CA HIS A 158 -1.34 -13.79 -0.29
C HIS A 158 0.05 -13.34 -0.73
N THR A 159 0.95 -13.01 0.21
CA THR A 159 2.31 -12.49 -0.10
C THR A 159 3.07 -13.40 -1.06
N VAL A 160 3.02 -14.72 -0.85
CA VAL A 160 3.70 -15.71 -1.72
C VAL A 160 3.20 -15.62 -3.17
N SER A 161 1.90 -15.42 -3.36
CA SER A 161 1.30 -15.29 -4.70
C SER A 161 1.69 -13.97 -5.38
N VAL A 162 1.81 -12.89 -4.59
CA VAL A 162 2.25 -11.58 -5.08
C VAL A 162 3.70 -11.66 -5.56
N VAL A 163 4.62 -12.17 -4.73
CA VAL A 163 6.04 -12.34 -5.06
C VAL A 163 6.21 -13.16 -6.35
N ARG A 164 5.56 -14.33 -6.42
CA ARG A 164 5.64 -15.20 -7.59
C ARG A 164 5.14 -14.54 -8.88
N CYS A 165 4.10 -13.72 -8.79
CA CYS A 165 3.60 -12.98 -9.95
C CYS A 165 4.66 -12.00 -10.47
N PHE A 166 5.27 -11.23 -9.57
CA PHE A 166 6.27 -10.25 -9.92
C PHE A 166 7.55 -10.88 -10.47
N GLU A 167 8.06 -11.95 -9.84
CA GLU A 167 9.16 -12.75 -10.39
C GLU A 167 8.84 -13.20 -11.81
N THR A 168 7.68 -13.83 -12.02
CA THR A 168 7.27 -14.32 -13.35
C THR A 168 7.20 -13.21 -14.40
N VAL A 169 6.63 -12.05 -14.05
CA VAL A 169 6.41 -10.95 -14.99
C VAL A 169 7.71 -10.20 -15.32
N TRP A 170 8.58 -9.96 -14.34
CA TRP A 170 9.83 -9.22 -14.57
C TRP A 170 10.99 -10.09 -15.06
N ASP A 171 11.06 -11.36 -14.66
CA ASP A 171 12.01 -12.31 -15.24
C ASP A 171 11.72 -12.50 -16.74
N ALA A 172 10.45 -12.56 -17.14
CA ALA A 172 10.05 -12.59 -18.55
C ALA A 172 10.46 -11.33 -19.33
N GLN A 173 10.73 -10.21 -18.64
CA GLN A 173 11.22 -8.96 -19.22
C GLN A 173 12.75 -8.83 -19.17
N GLY A 174 13.46 -9.86 -18.67
CA GLY A 174 14.92 -9.86 -18.56
C GLY A 174 15.47 -8.89 -17.50
N SER A 175 14.65 -8.51 -16.52
CA SER A 175 15.01 -7.60 -15.43
C SER A 175 14.88 -8.33 -14.09
N PRO A 176 15.97 -8.60 -13.34
CA PRO A 176 15.87 -9.24 -12.03
C PRO A 176 15.00 -8.38 -11.10
N SER A 177 14.00 -9.02 -10.51
CA SER A 177 12.81 -8.42 -9.89
C SER A 177 12.99 -8.03 -8.41
N LEU A 178 12.08 -7.18 -7.91
CA LEU A 178 11.79 -6.87 -6.48
C LEU A 178 12.94 -6.48 -5.53
N GLU A 179 14.20 -6.45 -5.98
CA GLU A 179 15.35 -6.16 -5.10
C GLU A 179 15.31 -4.77 -4.48
N SER A 180 14.70 -3.81 -5.17
CA SER A 180 14.56 -2.43 -4.74
C SER A 180 13.32 -2.15 -3.88
N ALA A 181 12.30 -3.03 -3.92
CA ALA A 181 11.04 -2.79 -3.22
C ALA A 181 11.07 -3.32 -1.78
N ARG A 182 10.51 -2.55 -0.85
CA ARG A 182 10.11 -3.03 0.49
C ARG A 182 8.74 -3.69 0.39
N MET A 183 8.55 -4.78 1.11
CA MET A 183 7.28 -5.50 1.15
C MET A 183 6.77 -5.63 2.59
N MET A 184 5.49 -5.38 2.76
CA MET A 184 4.84 -5.44 4.05
C MET A 184 3.50 -6.14 3.92
N SER A 185 3.26 -7.11 4.79
CA SER A 185 1.99 -7.81 4.85
C SER A 185 1.22 -7.45 6.12
N ALA A 186 -0.09 -7.26 6.00
CA ALA A 186 -0.98 -7.01 7.12
C ALA A 186 -1.89 -8.21 7.33
N VAL A 187 -1.88 -8.78 8.54
CA VAL A 187 -2.69 -9.94 8.91
C VAL A 187 -3.59 -9.59 10.09
N SER A 188 -4.84 -10.00 10.01
CA SER A 188 -5.76 -9.90 11.14
C SER A 188 -5.64 -11.15 12.01
N THR A 189 -5.48 -11.00 13.32
CA THR A 189 -5.67 -12.11 14.26
C THR A 189 -6.98 -11.96 15.03
N PRO A 190 -7.64 -13.06 15.42
CA PRO A 190 -8.68 -13.00 16.45
C PRO A 190 -8.11 -12.33 17.71
N GLU A 191 -8.93 -11.60 18.45
CA GLU A 191 -8.55 -11.22 19.82
C GLU A 191 -8.32 -12.53 20.59
N THR A 192 -7.10 -12.72 21.08
CA THR A 192 -6.83 -13.73 22.10
C THR A 192 -7.34 -13.16 23.42
N ASP A 193 -8.49 -13.66 23.88
CA ASP A 193 -8.96 -13.52 25.26
C ASP A 193 -7.90 -14.03 26.26
#